data_AF-A0A7J6UHV6-F1
#
_entry.id   AF-A0A7J6UHV6-F1
#
_cell.length_a   1.000
_cell.length_b   1.000
_cell.length_c   1.000
_cell.angle_alpha   90.00
_cell.angle_beta   90.00
_cell.angle_gamma   90.00
#
_symmetry.space_group_name_H-M   'P 1'
#
loop_
_entity.id
_entity.type
_entity.pdbx_description
1 polymer ?
#
loop_
_entity_poly.entity_id
_entity_poly.type
_entity_poly.pdbx_seq_one_letter_code
_entity_poly.pdbx_strand_id
1 'polypeptide(L)'
;MASYSGKIRDNTKAFVKYHYGHLRYKVNQLTRTLGELREDSPWMLAVILAVLAVVSINFIFVTWITCKFIPLWLTFLLQLIVFWIIVKFVALTAVFPGGNLLWRRRIEGLYCEQFSHQCTSYFDDLRAFLNNQCSRPEQAQEPQAAVFMVEGLLRNYDDQAKNLGVSLTEDQQQLRDCLEELHHWMKSTKLDLDGAKKMSFRDYVCRGEFSNHWVRFEKTKHNLDVPMKALLKCDRLLGEDESGGLVQNLRAFFRPQILGSLHHLKS
;
A
#
# COMPACT_ATOMS: atom_id res chain seq x y z
N MET A 1 -20.09 30.47 -51.39
CA MET A 1 -19.52 31.07 -50.15
C MET A 1 -20.54 31.19 -49.00
N ALA A 2 -21.80 31.57 -49.22
CA ALA A 2 -22.80 31.72 -48.14
C ALA A 2 -23.06 30.44 -47.31
N SER A 3 -23.13 29.26 -47.95
CA SER A 3 -23.37 27.96 -47.30
C SER A 3 -22.25 27.53 -46.34
N TYR A 4 -21.00 27.87 -46.64
CA TYR A 4 -19.84 27.52 -45.80
C TYR A 4 -19.80 28.36 -44.50
N SER A 5 -20.22 29.63 -44.58
CA SER A 5 -20.29 30.51 -43.40
C SER A 5 -21.38 30.09 -42.40
N GLY A 6 -22.50 29.56 -42.90
CA GLY A 6 -23.59 29.04 -42.06
C GLY A 6 -23.15 27.81 -41.27
N LYS A 7 -22.45 26.87 -41.94
CA LYS A 7 -21.94 25.64 -41.32
C LYS A 7 -20.91 25.90 -40.23
N ILE A 8 -20.01 26.88 -40.44
CA ILE A 8 -19.04 27.29 -39.42
C ILE A 8 -19.75 27.90 -38.21
N ARG A 9 -20.72 28.80 -38.43
CA ARG A 9 -21.49 29.47 -37.36
C ARG A 9 -22.28 28.47 -36.50
N ASP A 10 -22.91 27.48 -37.13
CA ASP A 10 -23.71 26.49 -36.42
C ASP A 10 -22.83 25.51 -35.63
N ASN A 11 -21.66 25.15 -36.17
CA ASN A 11 -20.64 24.39 -35.45
C ASN A 11 -20.06 25.17 -34.26
N THR A 12 -19.84 26.49 -34.39
CA THR A 12 -19.37 27.31 -33.25
C THR A 12 -20.42 27.40 -32.16
N LYS A 13 -21.71 27.56 -32.52
CA LYS A 13 -22.81 27.56 -31.55
C LYS A 13 -22.93 26.21 -30.82
N ALA A 14 -22.82 25.10 -31.54
CA ALA A 14 -22.84 23.77 -30.94
C ALA A 14 -21.65 23.54 -29.98
N PHE A 15 -20.44 23.95 -30.39
CA PHE A 15 -19.23 23.87 -29.59
C PHE A 15 -19.33 24.71 -28.30
N VAL A 16 -19.77 25.97 -28.42
CA VAL A 16 -19.96 26.88 -27.27
C VAL A 16 -21.04 26.35 -26.34
N LYS A 17 -22.17 25.85 -26.87
CA LYS A 17 -23.23 25.27 -26.05
C LYS A 17 -22.77 24.04 -25.27
N TYR A 18 -21.98 23.17 -25.90
CA TYR A 18 -21.40 21.99 -25.26
C TYR A 18 -20.39 22.37 -24.18
N HIS A 19 -19.43 23.25 -24.50
CA HIS A 19 -18.40 23.68 -23.54
C HIS A 19 -18.99 24.46 -22.36
N TYR A 20 -19.99 25.31 -22.62
CA TYR A 20 -20.71 26.03 -21.58
C TYR A 20 -21.52 25.10 -20.67
N GLY A 21 -22.22 24.10 -21.26
CA GLY A 21 -22.94 23.08 -20.49
C GLY A 21 -22.00 22.26 -19.59
N HIS A 22 -20.87 21.83 -20.13
CA HIS A 22 -19.85 21.09 -19.38
C HIS A 22 -19.18 21.93 -18.29
N LEU A 23 -18.89 23.20 -18.56
CA LEU A 23 -18.35 24.14 -17.57
C LEU A 23 -19.36 24.35 -16.43
N ARG A 24 -20.63 24.59 -16.75
CA ARG A 24 -21.70 24.76 -15.76
C ARG A 24 -21.87 23.51 -14.89
N TYR A 25 -21.79 22.33 -15.48
CA TYR A 25 -21.83 21.06 -14.73
C TYR A 25 -20.66 20.96 -13.75
N LYS A 26 -19.43 21.25 -14.18
CA LYS A 26 -18.25 21.23 -13.30
C LYS A 26 -18.31 22.26 -12.19
N VAL A 27 -18.80 23.47 -12.48
CA VAL A 27 -19.02 24.51 -11.47
C VAL A 27 -20.04 24.04 -10.43
N ASN A 28 -21.16 23.45 -10.86
CA ASN A 28 -22.18 22.93 -9.94
C ASN A 28 -21.65 21.78 -9.06
N GLN A 29 -20.82 20.90 -9.62
CA GLN A 29 -20.14 19.86 -8.83
C GLN A 29 -19.20 20.49 -7.79
N LEU A 30 -18.38 21.45 -8.19
CA LEU A 30 -17.47 22.15 -7.28
C LEU A 30 -18.23 22.85 -6.15
N THR A 31 -19.33 23.55 -6.45
CA THR A 31 -20.15 24.20 -5.41
C THR A 31 -20.76 23.21 -4.43
N ARG A 32 -21.13 22.02 -4.90
CA ARG A 32 -21.66 20.96 -4.04
C ARG A 32 -20.56 20.40 -3.14
N THR A 33 -19.39 20.09 -3.70
CA THR A 33 -18.23 19.61 -2.93
C THR A 33 -17.76 20.65 -1.91
N LEU A 34 -17.80 21.95 -2.24
CA LEU A 34 -17.52 23.03 -1.29
C LEU A 34 -18.57 23.14 -0.18
N GLY A 35 -19.85 22.83 -0.49
CA GLY A 35 -20.92 22.75 0.50
C GLY A 35 -20.73 21.59 1.47
N GLU A 36 -20.44 20.39 0.95
CA GLU A 36 -20.13 19.20 1.75
C GLU A 36 -18.89 19.43 2.63
N LEU A 37 -17.82 20.02 2.08
CA LEU A 37 -16.61 20.36 2.84
C LEU A 37 -16.85 21.38 3.96
N ARG A 38 -17.80 22.32 3.76
CA ARG A 38 -18.20 23.32 4.76
C ARG A 38 -18.88 22.68 5.97
N GLU A 39 -19.70 21.66 5.73
CA GLU A 39 -20.43 20.93 6.77
C GLU A 39 -19.50 20.01 7.56
N ASP A 40 -18.61 19.29 6.89
CA ASP A 40 -17.69 18.33 7.53
C ASP A 40 -16.51 18.99 8.23
N SER A 41 -16.00 20.12 7.70
CA SER A 41 -14.72 20.68 8.14
C SER A 41 -14.55 22.18 7.82
N PRO A 42 -15.24 23.07 8.57
CA PRO A 42 -15.25 24.52 8.26
C PRO A 42 -13.87 25.18 8.32
N TRP A 43 -12.95 24.64 9.11
CA TRP A 43 -11.57 25.14 9.20
C TRP A 43 -10.74 24.82 7.94
N MET A 44 -10.95 23.67 7.29
CA MET A 44 -10.27 23.34 6.03
C MET A 44 -10.73 24.26 4.90
N LEU A 45 -12.02 24.55 4.84
CA LEU A 45 -12.57 25.53 3.90
C LEU A 45 -11.95 26.92 4.13
N ALA A 46 -11.84 27.36 5.40
CA ALA A 46 -11.22 28.65 5.73
C ALA A 46 -9.75 28.72 5.28
N VAL A 47 -8.99 27.64 5.46
CA VAL A 47 -7.59 27.55 4.97
C VAL A 47 -7.53 27.62 3.45
N ILE A 48 -8.38 26.87 2.74
CA ILE A 48 -8.43 26.89 1.27
C ILE A 48 -8.77 28.29 0.75
N LEU A 49 -9.77 28.95 1.35
CA LEU A 49 -10.17 30.32 1.00
C LEU A 49 -9.06 31.32 1.31
N ALA A 50 -8.36 31.19 2.44
CA ALA A 50 -7.23 32.05 2.79
C ALA A 50 -6.08 31.91 1.78
N VAL A 51 -5.74 30.67 1.39
CA VAL A 51 -4.71 30.41 0.36
C VAL A 51 -5.13 31.02 -0.98
N LEU A 52 -6.38 30.81 -1.41
CA LEU A 52 -6.91 31.40 -2.65
C LEU A 52 -6.88 32.94 -2.62
N ALA A 53 -7.22 33.55 -1.49
CA ALA A 53 -7.19 34.99 -1.32
C ALA A 53 -5.75 35.53 -1.41
N VAL A 54 -4.80 34.90 -0.72
CA VAL A 54 -3.38 35.29 -0.78
C VAL A 54 -2.83 35.17 -2.20
N VAL A 55 -3.15 34.09 -2.91
CA VAL A 55 -2.73 33.91 -4.32
C VAL A 55 -3.34 34.99 -5.21
N SER A 56 -4.63 35.29 -5.03
CA SER A 56 -5.33 36.31 -5.84
C SER A 56 -4.78 37.72 -5.59
N ILE A 57 -4.50 38.07 -4.33
CA ILE A 57 -3.90 39.36 -3.96
C ILE A 57 -2.50 39.48 -4.58
N ASN A 58 -1.67 38.44 -4.48
CA ASN A 58 -0.35 38.42 -5.11
C ASN A 58 -0.44 38.55 -6.62
N PHE A 59 -1.39 37.88 -7.25
CA PHE A 59 -1.63 37.99 -8.69
C PHE A 59 -1.94 39.43 -9.10
N ILE A 60 -2.91 40.07 -8.44
CA ILE A 60 -3.31 41.46 -8.72
C ILE A 60 -2.14 42.42 -8.47
N PHE A 61 -1.39 42.23 -7.38
CA PHE A 61 -0.25 43.07 -7.04
C PHE A 61 0.86 42.99 -8.09
N VAL A 62 1.21 41.77 -8.53
CA VAL A 62 2.20 41.56 -9.60
C VAL A 62 1.71 42.18 -10.91
N THR A 63 0.44 41.97 -11.30
CA THR A 63 -0.14 42.57 -12.51
C THR A 63 -0.05 44.09 -12.46
N TRP A 64 -0.36 44.70 -11.31
CA TRP A 64 -0.33 46.15 -11.14
C TRP A 64 1.08 46.73 -11.31
N ILE A 65 2.11 46.04 -10.79
CA ILE A 65 3.51 46.46 -10.93
C ILE A 65 3.98 46.30 -12.39
N THR A 66 3.67 45.17 -13.04
CA THR A 66 4.21 44.86 -14.36
C THR A 66 3.48 45.57 -15.50
N CYS A 67 2.19 45.91 -15.34
CA CYS A 67 1.42 46.66 -16.34
C CYS A 67 2.00 48.06 -16.64
N LYS A 68 2.87 48.60 -15.77
CA LYS A 68 3.57 49.87 -16.04
C LYS A 68 4.69 49.73 -17.07
N PHE A 69 5.21 48.52 -17.26
CA PHE A 69 6.40 48.26 -18.09
C PHE A 69 6.11 47.32 -19.27
N ILE A 70 5.06 46.50 -19.16
CA ILE A 70 4.72 45.44 -20.09
C ILE A 70 3.25 45.58 -20.48
N PRO A 71 2.88 45.43 -21.77
CA PRO A 71 1.49 45.39 -22.21
C PRO A 71 0.67 44.38 -21.40
N LEU A 72 -0.57 44.75 -21.08
CA LEU A 72 -1.46 43.98 -20.19
C LEU A 72 -1.67 42.54 -20.67
N TRP A 73 -1.77 42.32 -21.98
CA TRP A 73 -1.92 40.99 -22.57
C TRP A 73 -0.69 40.09 -22.35
N LEU A 74 0.51 40.66 -22.37
CA LEU A 74 1.76 39.92 -22.18
C LEU A 74 1.99 39.61 -20.70
N THR A 75 1.57 40.51 -19.80
CA THR A 75 1.52 40.26 -18.35
C THR A 75 0.61 39.09 -18.01
N PHE A 76 -0.60 39.06 -18.58
CA PHE A 76 -1.56 37.98 -18.37
C PHE A 76 -1.00 36.63 -18.86
N LEU A 77 -0.35 36.61 -20.03
CA LEU A 77 0.29 35.43 -20.57
C LEU A 77 1.39 34.91 -19.63
N LEU A 78 2.26 35.79 -19.14
CA LEU A 78 3.34 35.43 -18.21
C LEU A 78 2.79 34.82 -16.91
N GLN A 79 1.75 35.42 -16.36
CA GLN A 79 1.12 34.92 -15.14
C GLN A 79 0.44 33.56 -15.35
N LEU A 80 -0.17 33.32 -16.52
CA LEU A 80 -0.76 32.03 -16.86
C LEU A 80 0.31 30.94 -16.99
N ILE A 81 1.48 31.28 -17.55
CA ILE A 81 2.63 30.37 -17.60
C ILE A 81 3.14 30.06 -16.18
N VAL A 82 3.30 31.07 -15.32
CA VAL A 82 3.73 30.86 -13.92
C VAL A 82 2.72 30.02 -13.16
N PHE A 83 1.43 30.31 -13.28
CA PHE A 83 0.37 29.53 -12.67
C PHE A 83 0.38 28.09 -13.15
N TRP A 84 0.56 27.86 -14.45
CA TRP A 84 0.71 26.51 -15.02
C TRP A 84 1.93 25.78 -14.46
N ILE A 85 3.07 26.46 -14.30
CA ILE A 85 4.27 25.88 -13.68
C ILE A 85 3.99 25.52 -12.22
N ILE A 86 3.32 26.38 -11.46
CA ILE A 86 2.94 26.10 -10.06
C ILE A 86 1.98 24.91 -10.00
N VAL A 87 0.94 24.86 -10.83
CA VAL A 87 0.00 23.73 -10.88
C VAL A 87 0.72 22.45 -11.28
N LYS A 88 1.61 22.51 -12.28
CA LYS A 88 2.43 21.36 -12.68
C LYS A 88 3.36 20.95 -11.54
N PHE A 89 3.93 21.88 -10.79
CA PHE A 89 4.78 21.60 -9.65
C PHE A 89 3.98 20.97 -8.50
N VAL A 90 2.81 21.53 -8.15
CA VAL A 90 1.91 20.99 -7.12
C VAL A 90 1.43 19.60 -7.53
N ALA A 91 0.97 19.43 -8.77
CA ALA A 91 0.60 18.14 -9.32
C ALA A 91 1.80 17.19 -9.31
N LEU A 92 3.01 17.62 -9.69
CA LEU A 92 4.20 16.78 -9.60
C LEU A 92 4.53 16.43 -8.14
N THR A 93 4.39 17.35 -7.18
CA THR A 93 4.61 17.03 -5.75
C THR A 93 3.50 16.17 -5.15
N ALA A 94 2.29 16.22 -5.73
CA ALA A 94 1.14 15.41 -5.32
C ALA A 94 1.09 14.04 -6.02
N VAL A 95 1.64 13.95 -7.25
CA VAL A 95 1.55 12.79 -8.16
C VAL A 95 2.90 12.07 -8.30
N PHE A 96 4.03 12.75 -8.16
CA PHE A 96 5.37 12.14 -8.03
C PHE A 96 5.80 12.12 -6.56
N PRO A 97 5.86 10.95 -5.92
CA PRO A 97 6.16 10.77 -4.50
C PRO A 97 7.69 10.82 -4.25
N GLY A 98 8.39 11.75 -4.88
CA GLY A 98 9.84 11.89 -4.77
C GLY A 98 10.29 12.80 -3.61
N GLY A 99 9.38 13.57 -3.03
CA GLY A 99 9.69 14.53 -1.98
C GLY A 99 8.59 14.65 -0.94
N ASN A 100 8.46 13.69 -0.03
CA ASN A 100 7.79 13.90 1.25
C ASN A 100 7.99 12.69 2.16
N LEU A 101 8.99 12.76 3.05
CA LEU A 101 9.24 11.80 4.13
C LEU A 101 7.96 11.37 4.86
N LEU A 102 6.96 12.25 4.95
CA LEU A 102 5.68 11.99 5.61
C LEU A 102 4.75 11.08 4.79
N TRP A 103 4.67 11.27 3.46
CA TRP A 103 3.83 10.42 2.60
C TRP A 103 4.43 9.02 2.47
N ARG A 104 5.77 8.94 2.36
CA ARG A 104 6.52 7.69 2.43
C ARG A 104 6.29 6.97 3.75
N ARG A 105 6.40 7.64 4.90
CA ARG A 105 6.15 7.04 6.22
C ARG A 105 4.71 6.56 6.42
N ARG A 106 3.73 7.27 5.83
CA ARG A 106 2.31 6.91 5.92
C ARG A 106 1.98 5.69 5.05
N ILE A 107 2.48 5.64 3.83
CA ILE A 107 2.30 4.47 2.94
C ILE A 107 3.08 3.27 3.47
N GLU A 108 4.32 3.48 3.93
CA GLU A 108 5.09 2.42 4.60
C GLU A 108 4.30 1.88 5.82
N GLY A 109 3.69 2.76 6.63
CA GLY A 109 2.85 2.35 7.75
C GLY A 109 1.65 1.50 7.33
N LEU A 110 0.86 1.99 6.35
CA LEU A 110 -0.31 1.27 5.84
C LEU A 110 0.06 -0.07 5.19
N TYR A 111 1.19 -0.13 4.49
CA TYR A 111 1.68 -1.38 3.90
C TYR A 111 2.15 -2.36 4.97
N CYS A 112 2.83 -1.89 6.02
CA CYS A 112 3.22 -2.73 7.15
C CYS A 112 1.99 -3.34 7.85
N GLU A 113 0.97 -2.54 8.09
CA GLU A 113 -0.29 -2.95 8.72
C GLU A 113 -1.04 -3.98 7.85
N GLN A 114 -1.15 -3.73 6.55
CA GLN A 114 -1.75 -4.70 5.63
C GLN A 114 -0.95 -6.01 5.58
N PHE A 115 0.38 -5.92 5.59
CA PHE A 115 1.24 -7.09 5.54
C PHE A 115 1.20 -7.90 6.83
N SER A 116 1.12 -7.26 8.00
CA SER A 116 0.94 -7.96 9.28
C SER A 116 -0.40 -8.69 9.32
N HIS A 117 -1.50 -8.04 8.88
CA HIS A 117 -2.80 -8.69 8.79
C HIS A 117 -2.79 -9.90 7.85
N GLN A 118 -2.06 -9.82 6.73
CA GLN A 118 -1.87 -10.96 5.83
C GLN A 118 -1.09 -12.09 6.52
N CYS A 119 -0.02 -11.76 7.24
CA CYS A 119 0.77 -12.76 7.97
C CYS A 119 -0.07 -13.48 9.03
N THR A 120 -0.81 -12.73 9.87
CA THR A 120 -1.67 -13.30 10.91
C THR A 120 -2.78 -14.15 10.29
N SER A 121 -3.40 -13.69 9.20
CA SER A 121 -4.41 -14.48 8.49
C SER A 121 -3.85 -15.81 7.99
N TYR A 122 -2.65 -15.82 7.40
CA TYR A 122 -2.04 -17.07 6.93
C TYR A 122 -1.62 -17.99 8.09
N PHE A 123 -1.22 -17.43 9.23
CA PHE A 123 -0.89 -18.22 10.43
C PHE A 123 -2.14 -18.82 11.07
N ASP A 124 -3.27 -18.12 11.04
CA ASP A 124 -4.56 -18.66 11.45
C ASP A 124 -5.03 -19.77 10.50
N ASP A 125 -4.85 -19.63 9.19
CA ASP A 125 -5.15 -20.69 8.22
C ASP A 125 -4.33 -21.95 8.50
N LEU A 126 -3.03 -21.79 8.75
CA LEU A 126 -2.14 -22.88 9.13
C LEU A 126 -2.54 -23.52 10.48
N ARG A 127 -2.96 -22.71 11.44
CA ARG A 127 -3.46 -23.19 12.75
C ARG A 127 -4.75 -23.99 12.60
N ALA A 128 -5.69 -23.50 11.79
CA ALA A 128 -6.95 -24.18 11.50
C ALA A 128 -6.70 -25.52 10.79
N PHE A 129 -5.76 -25.54 9.85
CA PHE A 129 -5.31 -26.74 9.14
C PHE A 129 -4.72 -27.77 10.11
N LEU A 130 -3.76 -27.38 10.95
CA LEU A 130 -3.13 -28.27 11.93
C LEU A 130 -4.11 -28.79 12.99
N ASN A 131 -5.14 -28.02 13.34
CA ASN A 131 -6.20 -28.43 14.25
C ASN A 131 -7.27 -29.33 13.60
N ASN A 132 -7.15 -29.64 12.30
CA ASN A 132 -8.15 -30.37 11.52
C ASN A 132 -9.56 -29.75 11.61
N GLN A 133 -9.68 -28.44 11.86
CA GLN A 133 -10.99 -27.77 11.94
C GLN A 133 -11.60 -27.50 10.54
N CYS A 134 -10.85 -27.74 9.47
CA CYS A 134 -11.34 -27.66 8.09
C CYS A 134 -12.35 -28.78 7.83
N SER A 135 -13.64 -28.46 7.97
CA SER A 135 -14.75 -29.41 7.82
C SER A 135 -15.01 -29.81 6.36
N ARG A 136 -14.36 -29.14 5.39
CA ARG A 136 -14.47 -29.39 3.94
C ARG A 136 -13.13 -29.14 3.24
N PRO A 137 -12.56 -30.12 2.52
CA PRO A 137 -11.30 -29.95 1.79
C PRO A 137 -11.38 -28.92 0.66
N GLU A 138 -12.57 -28.66 0.10
CA GLU A 138 -12.82 -27.64 -0.92
C GLU A 138 -12.85 -26.20 -0.37
N GLN A 139 -12.94 -26.04 0.96
CA GLN A 139 -12.98 -24.74 1.65
C GLN A 139 -11.76 -24.52 2.53
N ALA A 140 -10.83 -25.48 2.61
CA ALA A 140 -9.58 -25.29 3.32
C ALA A 140 -8.77 -24.22 2.56
N GLN A 141 -8.62 -23.03 3.15
CA GLN A 141 -7.64 -22.06 2.68
C GLN A 141 -6.27 -22.74 2.69
N GLU A 142 -5.63 -22.79 1.53
CA GLU A 142 -4.44 -23.58 1.32
C GLU A 142 -3.30 -23.09 2.24
N PRO A 143 -2.77 -23.93 3.15
CA PRO A 143 -1.70 -23.53 4.07
C PRO A 143 -0.37 -23.22 3.36
N GLN A 144 -0.32 -23.35 2.03
CA GLN A 144 0.81 -22.99 1.17
C GLN A 144 1.30 -21.58 1.43
N ALA A 145 0.37 -20.63 1.48
CA ALA A 145 0.68 -19.21 1.67
C ALA A 145 1.44 -18.99 3.00
N ALA A 146 1.06 -19.70 4.05
CA ALA A 146 1.73 -19.64 5.35
C ALA A 146 3.17 -20.17 5.28
N VAL A 147 3.40 -21.30 4.61
CA VAL A 147 4.75 -21.86 4.44
C VAL A 147 5.65 -20.90 3.67
N PHE A 148 5.16 -20.36 2.54
CA PHE A 148 5.91 -19.37 1.76
C PHE A 148 6.16 -18.09 2.56
N MET A 149 5.21 -17.67 3.40
CA MET A 149 5.37 -16.51 4.26
C MET A 149 6.49 -16.72 5.29
N VAL A 150 6.50 -17.87 5.99
CA VAL A 150 7.57 -18.23 6.94
C VAL A 150 8.94 -18.22 6.25
N GLU A 151 9.05 -18.85 5.09
CA GLU A 151 10.31 -18.89 4.34
C GLU A 151 10.75 -17.51 3.85
N GLY A 152 9.81 -16.72 3.35
CA GLY A 152 10.06 -15.36 2.86
C GLY A 152 10.53 -14.44 3.99
N LEU A 153 9.90 -14.53 5.16
CA LEU A 153 10.29 -13.75 6.34
C LEU A 153 11.68 -14.15 6.85
N LEU A 154 11.95 -15.45 6.99
CA LEU A 154 13.27 -15.94 7.40
C LEU A 154 14.38 -15.51 6.44
N ARG A 155 14.14 -15.66 5.13
CA ARG A 155 15.10 -15.22 4.11
C ARG A 155 15.37 -13.72 4.22
N ASN A 156 14.33 -12.91 4.44
CA ASN A 156 14.50 -11.47 4.55
C ASN A 156 15.29 -11.08 5.81
N TYR A 157 15.02 -11.70 6.96
CA TYR A 157 15.83 -11.48 8.17
C TYR A 157 17.30 -11.87 7.97
N ASP A 158 17.55 -13.00 7.31
CA ASP A 158 18.90 -13.45 6.98
C ASP A 158 19.59 -12.48 6.00
N ASP A 159 18.88 -11.99 4.98
CA ASP A 159 19.41 -11.02 4.02
C ASP A 159 19.73 -9.67 4.71
N GLN A 160 18.91 -9.24 5.67
CA GLN A 160 19.17 -8.02 6.47
C GLN A 160 20.40 -8.16 7.35
N ALA A 161 20.52 -9.27 8.07
CA ALA A 161 21.65 -9.51 8.96
C ALA A 161 22.96 -9.73 8.19
N LYS A 162 22.93 -10.57 7.13
CA LYS A 162 24.14 -11.01 6.40
C LYS A 162 24.55 -10.06 5.29
N ASN A 163 23.61 -9.58 4.46
CA ASN A 163 23.96 -8.79 3.27
C ASN A 163 23.98 -7.29 3.54
N LEU A 164 23.15 -6.81 4.45
CA LEU A 164 22.98 -5.38 4.73
C LEU A 164 23.62 -4.93 6.05
N GLY A 165 24.07 -5.87 6.89
CA GLY A 165 24.71 -5.59 8.18
C GLY A 165 23.78 -4.91 9.18
N VAL A 166 22.46 -5.09 9.05
CA VAL A 166 21.47 -4.49 9.94
C VAL A 166 21.33 -5.39 11.18
N SER A 167 21.55 -4.83 12.36
CA SER A 167 21.24 -5.51 13.61
C SER A 167 19.72 -5.61 13.78
N LEU A 168 19.23 -6.82 13.99
CA LEU A 168 17.83 -7.06 14.32
C LEU A 168 17.53 -6.49 15.72
N THR A 169 16.32 -5.97 15.89
CA THR A 169 15.79 -5.63 17.22
C THR A 169 15.54 -6.91 18.02
N GLU A 170 15.37 -6.80 19.34
CA GLU A 170 15.06 -7.94 20.20
C GLU A 170 13.77 -8.65 19.75
N ASP A 171 12.72 -7.89 19.42
CA ASP A 171 11.46 -8.43 18.90
C ASP A 171 11.63 -9.11 17.54
N GLN A 172 12.42 -8.53 16.63
CA GLN A 172 12.71 -9.13 15.33
C GLN A 172 13.48 -10.43 15.48
N GLN A 173 14.43 -10.48 16.41
CA GLN A 173 15.16 -11.70 16.73
C GLN A 173 14.22 -12.76 17.31
N GLN A 174 13.36 -12.40 18.26
CA GLN A 174 12.37 -13.32 18.83
C GLN A 174 11.39 -13.85 17.76
N LEU A 175 10.95 -13.00 16.83
CA LEU A 175 10.08 -13.41 15.73
C LEU A 175 10.83 -14.34 14.76
N ARG A 176 12.07 -14.00 14.41
CA ARG A 176 12.94 -14.86 13.58
C ARG A 176 13.12 -16.24 14.21
N ASP A 177 13.41 -16.29 15.51
CA ASP A 177 13.62 -17.56 16.23
C ASP A 177 12.33 -18.41 16.25
N CYS A 178 11.16 -17.79 16.41
CA CYS A 178 9.86 -18.49 16.32
C CYS A 178 9.56 -19.01 14.92
N LEU A 179 9.86 -18.22 13.89
CA LEU A 179 9.73 -18.65 12.49
C LEU A 179 10.70 -19.78 12.17
N GLU A 180 11.91 -19.75 12.72
CA GLU A 180 12.94 -20.77 12.53
C GLU A 180 12.53 -22.10 13.21
N GLU A 181 11.97 -22.04 14.42
CA GLU A 181 11.40 -23.19 15.12
C GLU A 181 10.24 -23.82 14.31
N LEU A 182 9.32 -22.98 13.82
CA LEU A 182 8.20 -23.42 12.99
C LEU A 182 8.69 -24.05 11.68
N HIS A 183 9.66 -23.43 11.01
CA HIS A 183 10.27 -23.94 9.77
C HIS A 183 10.97 -25.28 9.99
N HIS A 184 11.73 -25.40 11.07
CA HIS A 184 12.40 -26.65 11.42
C HIS A 184 11.38 -27.75 11.69
N TRP A 185 10.29 -27.46 12.41
CA TRP A 185 9.20 -28.41 12.62
C TRP A 185 8.56 -28.84 11.29
N MET A 186 8.26 -27.91 10.38
CA MET A 186 7.66 -28.23 9.07
C MET A 186 8.57 -29.11 8.20
N LYS A 187 9.89 -28.94 8.28
CA LYS A 187 10.87 -29.79 7.57
C LYS A 187 11.09 -31.15 8.22
N SER A 188 11.09 -31.21 9.54
CA SER A 188 11.42 -32.44 10.30
C SER A 188 10.21 -33.37 10.46
N THR A 189 8.99 -32.82 10.52
CA THR A 189 7.76 -33.61 10.64
C THR A 189 7.47 -34.33 9.33
N LYS A 190 7.60 -35.66 9.35
CA LYS A 190 7.26 -36.53 8.22
C LYS A 190 5.81 -37.00 8.33
N LEU A 191 5.05 -36.77 7.26
CA LEU A 191 3.70 -37.28 7.06
C LEU A 191 3.77 -38.60 6.33
N ASP A 192 2.92 -39.53 6.76
CA ASP A 192 2.75 -40.85 6.14
C ASP A 192 1.51 -40.80 5.27
N LEU A 193 1.69 -40.78 3.94
CA LEU A 193 0.58 -40.75 2.99
C LEU A 193 0.25 -42.17 2.57
N ASP A 194 -0.73 -42.77 3.26
CA ASP A 194 -1.29 -44.09 2.97
C ASP A 194 -0.24 -45.19 2.73
N GLY A 195 0.88 -45.14 3.46
CA GLY A 195 1.96 -46.14 3.41
C GLY A 195 2.84 -46.12 2.15
N ALA A 196 2.53 -45.30 1.15
CA ALA A 196 3.25 -45.28 -0.13
C ALA A 196 4.46 -44.34 -0.11
N LYS A 197 4.44 -43.27 0.70
CA LYS A 197 5.53 -42.29 0.74
C LYS A 197 5.53 -41.47 2.03
N LYS A 198 6.70 -41.38 2.68
CA LYS A 198 6.95 -40.41 3.75
C LYS A 198 7.47 -39.12 3.14
N MET A 199 6.79 -38.00 3.39
CA MET A 199 7.24 -36.68 2.95
C MET A 199 7.19 -35.69 4.10
N SER A 200 8.01 -34.63 4.06
CA SER A 200 7.94 -33.58 5.07
C SER A 200 6.63 -32.81 4.96
N PHE A 201 6.13 -32.26 6.08
CA PHE A 201 4.95 -31.40 6.08
C PHE A 201 5.12 -30.24 5.09
N ARG A 202 6.30 -29.61 5.08
CA ARG A 202 6.65 -28.56 4.12
C ARG A 202 6.45 -29.02 2.68
N ASP A 203 7.05 -30.15 2.29
CA ASP A 203 7.00 -30.61 0.91
C ASP A 203 5.59 -31.05 0.50
N TYR A 204 4.82 -31.60 1.45
CA TYR A 204 3.41 -31.92 1.25
C TYR A 204 2.60 -30.65 0.95
N VAL A 205 2.73 -29.63 1.80
CA VAL A 205 2.02 -28.36 1.63
C VAL A 205 2.42 -27.67 0.34
N CYS A 206 3.71 -27.56 0.02
CA CYS A 206 4.19 -26.91 -1.20
C CYS A 206 3.79 -27.61 -2.51
N ARG A 207 3.47 -28.91 -2.47
CA ARG A 207 3.02 -29.66 -3.66
C ARG A 207 1.55 -29.42 -4.01
N GLY A 208 0.76 -28.90 -3.07
CA GLY A 208 -0.67 -28.65 -3.29
C GLY A 208 -1.50 -29.91 -3.51
N GLU A 209 -1.02 -31.08 -3.08
CA GLU A 209 -1.71 -32.37 -3.24
C GLU A 209 -2.85 -32.57 -2.18
N PHE A 210 -3.52 -31.49 -1.76
CA PHE A 210 -4.51 -31.49 -0.68
C PHE A 210 -5.81 -32.24 -1.03
N SER A 211 -6.13 -32.35 -2.33
CA SER A 211 -7.36 -32.99 -2.80
C SER A 211 -7.31 -34.51 -2.77
N ASN A 212 -6.11 -35.10 -2.72
CA ASN A 212 -5.93 -36.53 -3.01
C ASN A 212 -5.73 -37.38 -1.75
N HIS A 213 -5.29 -36.77 -0.63
CA HIS A 213 -4.92 -37.50 0.59
C HIS A 213 -5.44 -36.79 1.84
N TRP A 214 -6.24 -37.51 2.65
CA TRP A 214 -6.65 -37.02 3.98
C TRP A 214 -5.48 -37.15 4.95
N VAL A 215 -4.77 -36.06 5.20
CA VAL A 215 -3.76 -36.02 6.25
C VAL A 215 -4.46 -35.79 7.58
N ARG A 216 -4.65 -36.87 8.35
CA ARG A 216 -5.12 -36.77 9.74
C ARG A 216 -3.91 -36.67 10.65
N PHE A 217 -3.68 -35.50 11.23
CA PHE A 217 -2.63 -35.34 12.24
C PHE A 217 -3.04 -36.07 13.52
N GLU A 218 -2.40 -37.20 13.79
CA GLU A 218 -2.43 -37.80 15.13
C GLU A 218 -1.64 -36.92 16.10
N LYS A 219 -2.34 -36.28 17.05
CA LYS A 219 -1.75 -35.39 18.07
C LYS A 219 -0.57 -36.04 18.82
N THR A 220 -0.64 -37.34 19.05
CA THR A 220 0.38 -38.14 19.74
C THR A 220 1.64 -38.38 18.89
N LYS A 221 1.51 -38.42 17.56
CA LYS A 221 2.60 -38.76 16.63
C LYS A 221 3.36 -37.54 16.13
N HIS A 222 2.69 -36.39 16.02
CA HIS A 222 3.22 -35.22 15.32
C HIS A 222 3.60 -34.02 16.21
N ASN A 223 3.46 -34.15 17.54
CA ASN A 223 3.76 -33.12 18.54
C ASN A 223 3.36 -31.71 18.07
N LEU A 224 2.05 -31.47 18.00
CA LEU A 224 1.49 -30.22 17.51
C LEU A 224 1.67 -29.05 18.49
N ASP A 225 2.13 -29.27 19.72
CA ASP A 225 2.32 -28.21 20.71
C ASP A 225 3.38 -27.20 20.27
N VAL A 226 4.44 -27.68 19.59
CA VAL A 226 5.54 -26.86 19.07
C VAL A 226 5.05 -25.85 18.01
N PRO A 227 4.46 -26.26 16.88
CA PRO A 227 3.99 -25.31 15.86
C PRO A 227 2.85 -24.44 16.37
N MET A 228 1.97 -24.94 17.24
CA MET A 228 0.89 -24.13 17.83
C MET A 228 1.43 -23.00 18.70
N LYS A 229 2.41 -23.30 19.56
CA LYS A 229 3.05 -22.29 20.42
C LYS A 229 3.85 -21.28 19.60
N ALA A 230 4.57 -21.73 18.57
CA ALA A 230 5.31 -20.86 17.67
C ALA A 230 4.36 -19.89 16.93
N LEU A 231 3.25 -20.39 16.37
CA LEU A 231 2.25 -19.57 15.69
C LEU A 231 1.61 -18.53 16.63
N LEU A 232 1.24 -18.93 17.85
CA LEU A 232 0.67 -17.99 18.84
C LEU A 232 1.67 -16.89 19.23
N LYS A 233 2.95 -17.24 19.34
CA LYS A 233 4.00 -16.27 19.63
C LYS A 233 4.27 -15.35 18.44
N CYS A 234 4.23 -15.86 17.21
CA CYS A 234 4.28 -15.05 16.00
C CYS A 234 3.12 -14.06 15.94
N ASP A 235 1.88 -14.48 16.18
CA ASP A 235 0.72 -13.59 16.18
C ASP A 235 0.83 -12.50 17.24
N ARG A 236 1.36 -12.83 18.42
CA ARG A 236 1.60 -11.83 19.47
C ARG A 236 2.66 -10.79 19.04
N LEU A 237 3.74 -11.24 18.40
CA LEU A 237 4.81 -10.36 17.90
C LEU A 237 4.39 -9.58 16.64
N LEU A 238 3.38 -10.08 15.92
CA LEU A 238 2.74 -9.48 14.75
C LEU A 238 1.41 -8.75 15.06
N GLY A 239 1.02 -8.68 16.32
CA GLY A 239 -0.28 -8.15 16.76
C GLY A 239 -0.31 -6.63 17.02
N GLU A 240 -1.54 -6.11 17.11
CA GLU A 240 -1.99 -4.70 17.08
C GLU A 240 -1.54 -3.78 18.24
N ASP A 241 -0.40 -4.02 18.91
CA ASP A 241 0.09 -3.03 19.88
C ASP A 241 0.67 -1.82 19.12
N GLU A 242 -0.22 -0.85 18.83
CA GLU A 242 0.04 0.47 18.23
C GLU A 242 1.14 1.27 18.96
N SER A 243 1.57 0.83 20.14
CA SER A 243 2.48 1.56 21.02
C SER A 243 3.96 1.14 20.97
N GLY A 244 4.36 0.08 20.24
CA GLY A 244 5.79 -0.27 20.23
C GLY A 244 6.34 -1.32 19.25
N GLY A 245 5.57 -2.31 18.81
CA GLY A 245 6.17 -3.47 18.11
C GLY A 245 6.10 -3.41 16.59
N LEU A 246 4.89 -3.25 16.05
CA LEU A 246 4.61 -3.70 14.68
C LEU A 246 5.16 -2.78 13.59
N VAL A 247 4.84 -1.50 13.70
CA VAL A 247 5.19 -0.49 12.69
C VAL A 247 6.69 -0.19 12.75
N GLN A 248 7.37 -0.35 13.90
CA GLN A 248 8.83 -0.19 13.95
C GLN A 248 9.57 -1.43 13.42
N ASN A 249 9.15 -2.64 13.79
CA ASN A 249 9.79 -3.88 13.34
C ASN A 249 9.60 -4.12 11.83
N LEU A 250 8.44 -3.79 11.26
CA LEU A 250 8.21 -3.87 9.81
C LEU A 250 8.73 -2.65 9.03
N ARG A 251 8.78 -1.45 9.62
CA ARG A 251 9.41 -0.29 8.94
C ARG A 251 10.92 -0.47 8.80
N ALA A 252 11.58 -1.16 9.72
CA ALA A 252 12.96 -1.61 9.54
C ALA A 252 13.07 -2.74 8.50
N PHE A 253 12.04 -3.58 8.36
CA PHE A 253 11.97 -4.67 7.40
C PHE A 253 11.86 -4.21 5.92
N PHE A 254 11.08 -3.16 5.64
CA PHE A 254 10.86 -2.66 4.28
C PHE A 254 11.83 -1.55 3.86
N ARG A 255 12.53 -0.91 4.80
CA ARG A 255 13.49 0.17 4.51
C ARG A 255 14.54 -0.22 3.47
N PRO A 256 15.18 -1.41 3.54
CA PRO A 256 16.21 -1.81 2.59
C PRO A 256 15.66 -2.19 1.21
N GLN A 257 14.47 -2.78 1.12
CA GLN A 257 13.86 -3.16 -0.17
C GLN A 257 13.43 -1.94 -0.99
N ILE A 258 12.94 -0.88 -0.33
CA ILE A 258 12.63 0.39 -0.98
C ILE A 258 13.92 1.12 -1.39
N LEU A 259 15.00 1.00 -0.61
CA LEU A 259 16.32 1.56 -0.96
C LEU A 259 16.98 0.82 -2.14
N GLY A 260 16.84 -0.51 -2.22
CA GLY A 260 17.37 -1.32 -3.31
C GLY A 260 16.63 -1.11 -4.64
N SER A 261 15.30 -1.00 -4.62
CA SER A 261 14.50 -0.73 -5.82
C SER A 261 14.70 0.69 -6.37
N LEU A 262 15.02 1.66 -5.50
CA LEU A 262 15.39 3.03 -5.91
C LEU A 262 16.82 3.14 -6.46
N HIS A 263 17.73 2.23 -6.09
CA HIS A 263 19.07 2.19 -6.66
C HIS A 263 19.07 1.77 -8.14
N HIS A 264 18.11 0.92 -8.55
CA HIS A 264 17.91 0.55 -9.95
C HIS A 264 17.23 1.62 -10.81
N LEU A 265 16.66 2.66 -10.19
CA LEU A 265 16.06 3.81 -10.90
C LEU A 265 17.03 4.99 -11.09
N LYS A 266 18.28 4.84 -10.63
CA LYS A 266 19.36 5.82 -10.80
C LYS A 266 20.46 5.39 -11.77
N SER A 267 20.35 4.23 -12.41
CA SER A 267 21.17 3.82 -13.56
C SER A 267 20.38 4.02 -14.85
#